data_AF-A0A0C3AX70-F1
#
_entry.id   AF-A0A0C3AX70-F1
#
_cell.length_a   1.000
_cell.length_b   1.000
_cell.length_c   1.000
_cell.angle_alpha   90.00
_cell.angle_beta   90.00
_cell.angle_gamma   90.00
#
_symmetry.space_group_name_H-M   'P 1'
#
loop_
_entity.id
_entity.type
_entity.pdbx_description
1 polymer ?
#
loop_
_entity_poly.entity_id
_entity_poly.type
_entity_poly.pdbx_seq_one_letter_code
_entity_poly.pdbx_strand_id
1 'polypeptide(L)'
;LRPLTSLNWPYIPDDSTHDDPLKRDDPKPLKLHQYEAIATSPTIRSLLTTNPRLRTLLTTVDGLRGAEREEALQRALGVENKQLRSEGGWQLRNDAPIQQHEMEEDTRAFRMLAEAIETAVRGGKEDILGLDWDDQ
;
A
#
# COMPACT_ATOMS: atom_id res chain seq x y z
N LEU A 1 17.50 -7.93 0.32
CA LEU A 1 16.73 -6.86 1.02
C LEU A 1 17.69 -6.14 1.96
N ARG A 2 17.52 -4.83 2.17
CA ARG A 2 18.38 -4.04 3.06
C ARG A 2 18.11 -4.39 4.54
N PRO A 3 19.09 -4.22 5.44
CA PRO A 3 18.88 -4.41 6.88
C PRO A 3 17.96 -3.32 7.44
N LEU A 4 17.15 -3.66 8.44
CA LEU A 4 16.18 -2.72 9.06
C LEU A 4 16.86 -1.54 9.75
N THR A 5 18.08 -1.74 10.26
CA THR A 5 18.90 -0.69 10.87
C THR A 5 19.34 0.41 9.89
N SER A 6 19.16 0.20 8.58
CA SER A 6 19.47 1.20 7.54
C SER A 6 18.26 2.01 7.10
N LEU A 7 17.07 1.77 7.67
CA LEU A 7 15.87 2.53 7.35
C LEU A 7 15.84 3.86 8.11
N ASN A 8 15.53 4.94 7.41
CA ASN A 8 15.16 6.21 8.04
C ASN A 8 13.66 6.18 8.34
N TRP A 9 13.30 5.84 9.57
CA TRP A 9 11.90 5.81 9.98
C TRP A 9 11.33 7.24 10.03
N PRO A 10 10.11 7.48 9.51
CA PRO A 10 9.47 8.77 9.67
C PRO A 10 9.24 9.03 11.17
N TYR A 11 9.39 10.29 11.59
CA TYR A 11 8.97 10.70 12.93
C TYR A 11 7.44 10.61 13.00
N ILE A 12 6.94 9.87 14.00
CA ILE A 12 5.51 9.73 14.27
C ILE A 12 5.29 10.36 15.65
N PRO A 13 4.46 11.41 15.76
CA PRO A 13 4.13 12.01 17.04
C PRO A 13 3.53 10.97 17.98
N ASP A 14 3.82 11.08 19.28
CA ASP A 14 3.12 10.31 20.30
C ASP A 14 1.62 10.64 20.26
N ASP A 15 0.78 9.65 20.54
CA ASP A 15 -0.69 9.80 20.53
C ASP A 15 -1.09 10.96 21.45
N SER A 16 -1.91 11.88 20.93
CA SER A 16 -2.45 12.98 21.73
C SER A 16 -3.32 12.42 22.85
N THR A 17 -3.11 12.89 24.08
CA THR A 17 -3.95 12.50 25.23
C THR A 17 -5.41 12.96 25.12
N HIS A 18 -5.73 13.78 24.11
CA HIS A 18 -7.05 14.32 23.83
C HIS A 18 -7.31 14.22 22.33
N ASP A 19 -8.06 13.20 21.91
CA ASP A 19 -8.50 13.09 20.53
C ASP A 19 -9.64 14.08 20.26
N ASP A 20 -9.52 14.83 19.18
CA ASP A 20 -10.59 15.72 18.73
C ASP A 20 -11.81 14.87 18.33
N PRO A 21 -12.98 15.02 18.97
CA PRO A 21 -14.16 14.22 18.66
C PRO A 21 -14.65 14.38 17.21
N LEU A 22 -14.30 15.48 16.54
CA LEU A 22 -14.62 15.70 15.12
C LEU A 22 -13.68 14.94 14.17
N LYS A 23 -12.57 14.43 14.70
CA LYS A 23 -11.54 13.68 13.96
C LYS A 23 -11.60 12.18 14.23
N ARG A 24 -12.62 11.73 14.96
CA ARG A 24 -12.81 10.32 15.30
C ARG A 24 -12.95 9.42 14.05
N ASP A 25 -13.65 9.92 13.03
CA ASP A 25 -13.93 9.15 11.82
C ASP A 25 -12.90 9.38 10.70
N ASP A 26 -11.90 10.26 10.91
CA ASP A 26 -10.80 10.46 9.97
C ASP A 26 -9.85 9.24 9.99
N PRO A 27 -9.23 8.86 8.86
CA PRO A 27 -8.25 7.78 8.85
C PRO A 27 -7.05 8.13 9.76
N LYS A 28 -6.83 7.34 10.82
CA LYS A 28 -5.72 7.57 11.76
C LYS A 28 -4.38 7.29 11.04
N PRO A 29 -3.31 8.06 11.34
CA PRO A 29 -2.00 7.78 10.80
C PRO A 29 -1.44 6.45 11.32
N LEU A 30 -0.53 5.84 10.54
CA LEU A 30 0.16 4.62 10.97
C LEU A 30 1.06 4.89 12.18
N LYS A 31 1.00 4.00 13.17
CA LYS A 31 1.86 4.02 14.37
C LYS A 31 3.21 3.38 14.11
N LEU A 32 4.22 3.71 14.91
CA LEU A 32 5.60 3.22 14.71
C LEU A 32 5.69 1.68 14.70
N HIS A 33 5.00 1.02 15.62
CA HIS A 33 4.98 -0.45 15.68
C HIS A 33 4.34 -1.08 14.43
N GLN A 34 3.37 -0.40 13.78
CA GLN A 34 2.75 -0.87 12.55
C GLN A 34 3.72 -0.77 11.38
N TYR A 35 4.49 0.32 11.30
CA TYR A 35 5.59 0.45 10.34
C TYR A 35 6.65 -0.65 10.54
N GLU A 36 7.01 -0.96 11.79
CA GLU A 36 7.92 -2.06 12.11
C GLU A 36 7.36 -3.42 11.69
N ALA A 37 6.08 -3.69 11.97
CA ALA A 37 5.39 -4.92 11.57
C ALA A 37 5.39 -5.10 10.03
N ILE A 38 5.12 -4.03 9.28
CA ILE A 38 5.16 -4.04 7.82
C ILE A 38 6.59 -4.36 7.32
N ALA A 39 7.63 -3.73 7.89
CA ALA A 39 9.01 -3.93 7.42
C ALA A 39 9.61 -5.29 7.81
N THR A 40 9.15 -5.87 8.92
CA THR A 40 9.60 -7.18 9.42
C THR A 40 8.80 -8.35 8.86
N SER A 41 7.60 -8.11 8.30
CA SER A 41 6.72 -9.15 7.75
C SER A 41 7.42 -10.05 6.71
N PRO A 42 7.56 -11.36 7.00
CA PRO A 42 8.15 -12.32 6.05
C PRO A 42 7.35 -12.42 4.75
N THR A 43 6.01 -12.32 4.83
CA THR A 43 5.10 -12.41 3.69
C THR A 43 5.33 -11.24 2.73
N ILE A 44 5.39 -10.01 3.24
CA ILE A 44 5.64 -8.82 2.42
C ILE A 44 7.02 -8.90 1.76
N ARG A 45 8.03 -9.30 2.53
CA ARG A 45 9.41 -9.45 2.03
C ARG A 45 9.50 -10.49 0.90
N SER A 46 8.84 -11.64 1.07
CA SER A 46 8.76 -12.69 0.05
C SER A 46 8.06 -12.18 -1.22
N LEU A 47 6.92 -11.50 -1.05
CA LEU A 47 6.14 -10.97 -2.15
C LEU A 47 6.91 -9.95 -3.00
N LEU A 48 7.68 -9.07 -2.36
CA LEU A 48 8.57 -8.11 -3.03
C LEU A 48 9.77 -8.76 -3.72
N THR A 49 10.24 -9.92 -3.24
CA THR A 49 11.32 -10.67 -3.91
C THR A 49 10.83 -11.48 -5.10
N THR A 50 9.64 -12.07 -5.00
CA THR A 50 9.04 -12.89 -6.06
C THR A 50 8.54 -12.05 -7.23
N ASN A 51 8.09 -10.82 -6.97
CA ASN A 51 7.52 -9.92 -7.97
C ASN A 51 8.41 -8.68 -8.18
N PRO A 52 9.44 -8.73 -9.04
CA PRO A 52 10.33 -7.59 -9.26
C PRO A 52 9.61 -6.39 -9.88
N ARG A 53 8.59 -6.61 -10.73
CA ARG A 53 7.75 -5.54 -11.31
C ARG A 53 7.01 -4.75 -10.25
N LEU A 54 6.52 -5.41 -9.20
CA LEU A 54 5.84 -4.75 -8.09
C LEU A 54 6.73 -3.69 -7.44
N ARG A 55 8.04 -3.95 -7.28
CA ARG A 55 8.98 -2.96 -6.74
C ARG A 55 9.11 -1.73 -7.64
N THR A 56 9.16 -1.94 -8.95
CA THR A 56 9.19 -0.84 -9.92
C THR A 56 7.90 -0.02 -9.83
N LEU A 57 6.74 -0.68 -9.79
CA LEU A 57 5.45 -0.03 -9.69
C LEU A 57 5.30 0.77 -8.40
N LEU A 58 5.67 0.19 -7.25
CA LEU A 58 5.69 0.91 -5.98
C LEU A 58 6.60 2.14 -6.03
N THR A 59 7.77 2.04 -6.67
CA THR A 59 8.68 3.18 -6.85
C THR A 59 8.04 4.27 -7.72
N THR A 60 7.32 3.89 -8.78
CA THR A 60 6.60 4.86 -9.63
C THR A 60 5.48 5.56 -8.86
N VAL A 61 4.68 4.82 -8.09
CA VAL A 61 3.60 5.38 -7.27
C VAL A 61 4.14 6.28 -6.16
N ASP A 62 5.28 5.90 -5.55
CA ASP A 62 5.96 6.71 -4.54
C ASP A 62 6.54 8.02 -5.10
N GLY A 63 6.75 8.09 -6.42
CA GLY A 63 7.12 9.34 -7.11
C GLY A 63 5.96 10.32 -7.33
N LEU A 64 4.71 9.85 -7.27
CA LEU A 64 3.51 10.64 -7.56
C LEU A 64 3.03 11.40 -6.31
N ARG A 65 2.28 12.49 -6.51
CA ARG A 65 1.72 13.33 -5.44
C ARG A 65 0.26 13.68 -5.74
N GLY A 66 -0.51 13.97 -4.70
CA GLY A 66 -1.91 14.40 -4.83
C GLY A 66 -2.78 13.39 -5.59
N ALA A 67 -3.69 13.91 -6.43
CA ALA A 67 -4.68 13.12 -7.18
C ALA A 67 -4.05 12.05 -8.09
N GLU A 68 -2.92 12.35 -8.74
CA GLU A 68 -2.23 11.40 -9.62
C GLU A 68 -1.81 10.12 -8.88
N ARG A 69 -1.42 10.26 -7.61
CA ARG A 69 -1.05 9.13 -6.76
C ARG A 69 -2.27 8.27 -6.43
N GLU A 70 -3.39 8.91 -6.11
CA GLU A 70 -4.65 8.22 -5.79
C GLU A 70 -5.19 7.45 -7.01
N GLU A 71 -5.20 8.09 -8.18
CA GLU A 71 -5.59 7.45 -9.44
C GLU A 71 -4.68 6.26 -9.79
N ALA A 72 -3.36 6.41 -9.62
CA ALA A 72 -2.44 5.31 -9.82
C ALA A 72 -2.73 4.15 -8.86
N LEU A 73 -3.00 4.41 -7.58
CA LEU A 73 -3.37 3.37 -6.62
C LEU A 73 -4.69 2.69 -6.99
N GLN A 74 -5.70 3.44 -7.43
CA GLN A 74 -6.97 2.90 -7.89
C GLN A 74 -6.78 1.98 -9.11
N ARG A 75 -5.92 2.36 -10.06
CA ARG A 75 -5.51 1.50 -11.19
C ARG A 75 -4.82 0.24 -10.72
N ALA A 76 -3.94 0.36 -9.73
CA ALA A 76 -3.11 -0.75 -9.25
C ALA A 76 -3.94 -1.82 -8.57
N LEU A 77 -4.97 -1.39 -7.88
CA LEU A 77 -5.90 -2.27 -7.19
C LEU A 77 -7.04 -2.74 -8.11
N GLY A 78 -7.13 -2.20 -9.32
CA GLY A 78 -8.20 -2.49 -10.28
C GLY A 78 -9.57 -2.00 -9.81
N VAL A 79 -9.60 -0.92 -9.03
CA VAL A 79 -10.80 -0.31 -8.42
C VAL A 79 -11.44 0.72 -9.37
N GLU A 80 -10.74 1.13 -10.43
CA GLU A 80 -11.31 2.05 -11.42
C GLU A 80 -12.62 1.54 -12.04
N ASN A 81 -13.60 2.44 -12.09
CA ASN A 81 -14.86 2.21 -12.76
C ASN A 81 -14.61 1.82 -14.22
N LYS A 82 -15.17 0.67 -14.65
CA LYS A 82 -15.04 0.14 -16.02
C LYS A 82 -15.43 1.14 -17.12
N GLN A 83 -16.10 2.24 -16.79
CA GLN A 83 -16.48 3.32 -17.71
C GLN A 83 -15.30 4.19 -18.18
N LEU A 84 -14.17 4.22 -17.45
CA LEU A 84 -12.97 5.01 -17.80
C LEU A 84 -11.86 4.20 -18.48
N ARG A 85 -12.08 2.90 -18.75
CA ARG A 85 -11.09 1.95 -19.33
C ARG A 85 -10.63 2.28 -20.76
N SER A 86 -10.95 3.46 -21.29
CA SER A 86 -10.73 3.79 -22.69
C SER A 86 -9.29 4.23 -23.01
N GLU A 87 -8.51 4.86 -22.12
CA GLU A 87 -7.31 5.57 -22.62
C GLU A 87 -6.02 5.52 -21.77
N GLY A 88 -6.04 5.00 -20.54
CA GLY A 88 -4.92 5.18 -19.60
C GLY A 88 -4.29 3.90 -19.06
N GLY A 89 -3.75 3.04 -19.92
CA GLY A 89 -2.87 1.96 -19.45
C GLY A 89 -1.73 2.52 -18.59
N TRP A 90 -1.12 1.69 -17.75
CA TRP A 90 0.08 2.05 -17.01
C TRP A 90 1.19 2.51 -17.97
N GLN A 91 1.28 3.80 -18.27
CA GLN A 91 2.37 4.33 -19.08
C GLN A 91 3.61 4.43 -18.20
N LEU A 92 4.18 3.26 -17.84
CA LEU A 92 5.59 3.23 -17.47
C LEU A 92 6.35 3.70 -18.70
N ARG A 93 7.08 4.79 -18.51
CA ARG A 93 8.04 5.39 -19.44
C ARG A 93 8.97 4.33 -20.04
N ASN A 94 8.56 3.72 -21.16
CA ASN A 94 9.34 3.13 -22.26
C ASN A 94 8.39 2.37 -23.22
N ASP A 95 8.60 2.58 -24.52
CA ASP A 95 7.77 2.17 -25.65
C ASP A 95 7.57 0.63 -25.82
N ALA A 96 6.66 0.02 -25.06
CA ALA A 96 6.14 -1.31 -25.36
C ALA A 96 4.67 -1.45 -24.96
N PRO A 97 3.80 -2.05 -25.81
CA PRO A 97 2.43 -2.34 -25.43
C PRO A 97 2.44 -3.35 -24.27
N ILE A 98 2.02 -2.92 -23.08
CA ILE A 98 1.85 -3.80 -21.93
C ILE A 98 0.74 -4.80 -22.28
N GLN A 99 1.06 -6.09 -22.24
CA GLN A 99 0.09 -7.15 -22.52
C GLN A 99 -0.97 -7.17 -21.41
N GLN A 100 -2.24 -7.39 -21.76
CA GLN A 100 -3.34 -7.43 -20.79
C GLN A 100 -3.08 -8.40 -19.62
N HIS A 101 -2.44 -9.53 -19.91
CA HIS A 101 -2.02 -10.51 -18.92
C HIS A 101 -1.06 -9.93 -17.86
N GLU A 102 -0.10 -9.12 -18.27
CA GLU A 102 0.85 -8.50 -17.35
C GLU A 102 0.15 -7.50 -16.41
N MET A 103 -0.85 -6.77 -16.90
CA MET A 103 -1.64 -5.86 -16.07
C MET A 103 -2.48 -6.61 -15.03
N GLU A 104 -3.02 -7.78 -15.38
CA GLU A 104 -3.76 -8.63 -14.45
C GLU A 104 -2.85 -9.21 -13.36
N GLU A 105 -1.65 -9.66 -13.73
CA GLU A 105 -0.63 -10.12 -12.78
C GLU A 105 -0.17 -9.00 -11.85
N ASP A 106 0.11 -7.81 -12.39
CA ASP A 106 0.49 -6.63 -11.61
C ASP A 106 -0.63 -6.25 -10.63
N THR A 107 -1.88 -6.26 -11.07
CA THR A 107 -3.06 -5.99 -10.22
C THR A 107 -3.17 -7.02 -9.09
N ARG A 108 -2.99 -8.30 -9.42
CA ARG A 108 -3.03 -9.39 -8.44
C ARG A 108 -1.91 -9.23 -7.41
N ALA A 109 -0.70 -8.91 -7.83
CA ALA A 109 0.43 -8.69 -6.95
C ALA A 109 0.20 -7.50 -5.99
N PHE A 110 -0.42 -6.42 -6.47
CA PHE A 110 -0.81 -5.28 -5.64
C PHE A 110 -1.86 -5.64 -4.59
N ARG A 111 -2.87 -6.43 -4.94
CA ARG A 111 -3.89 -6.89 -3.98
C ARG A 111 -3.29 -7.77 -2.90
N MET A 112 -2.47 -8.74 -3.30
CA MET A 112 -1.76 -9.60 -2.34
C MET A 112 -0.85 -8.78 -1.42
N LEU A 113 -0.21 -7.71 -1.92
CA LEU A 113 0.56 -6.79 -1.08
C LEU A 113 -0.34 -6.05 -0.09
N ALA A 114 -1.48 -5.51 -0.54
CA ALA A 114 -2.42 -4.79 0.32
C ALA A 114 -2.95 -5.68 1.46
N GLU A 115 -3.36 -6.91 1.13
CA GLU A 115 -3.80 -7.92 2.11
C GLU A 115 -2.69 -8.29 3.10
N ALA A 116 -1.45 -8.45 2.61
CA ALA A 116 -0.30 -8.75 3.47
C ALA A 116 0.06 -7.59 4.41
N ILE A 117 -0.10 -6.34 3.95
CA ILE A 117 0.05 -5.14 4.78
C ILE A 117 -1.03 -5.10 5.86
N GLU A 118 -2.30 -5.27 5.48
CA GLU A 118 -3.41 -5.30 6.43
C GLU A 118 -3.18 -6.36 7.50
N THR A 119 -2.82 -7.58 7.10
CA THR A 119 -2.52 -8.69 8.02
C THR A 119 -1.37 -8.34 8.97
N ALA A 120 -0.31 -7.71 8.47
CA ALA A 120 0.84 -7.31 9.28
C ALA A 120 0.47 -6.22 10.30
N VAL A 121 -0.35 -5.25 9.90
CA VAL A 121 -0.78 -4.15 10.78
C VAL A 121 -1.78 -4.64 11.85
N ARG A 122 -2.64 -5.60 11.50
CA ARG A 122 -3.67 -6.16 12.38
C ARG A 122 -3.13 -7.14 13.43
N GLY A 123 -1.88 -7.58 13.28
CA GLY A 123 -1.23 -8.47 14.26
C GLY A 123 -1.92 -9.82 14.46
N GLY A 124 -2.64 -10.33 13.45
CA GLY A 124 -3.29 -11.66 13.50
C GLY A 124 -4.64 -11.74 14.23
N LYS A 125 -5.24 -10.61 14.62
CA LYS A 125 -6.64 -10.59 15.08
C LYS A 125 -7.54 -10.87 13.87
N GLU A 126 -8.36 -11.93 13.84
CA GLU A 126 -9.18 -12.31 12.67
C GLU A 126 -10.63 -11.77 12.69
N ASP A 127 -11.11 -11.24 13.82
CA ASP A 127 -12.51 -10.80 14.01
C ASP A 127 -12.81 -9.32 13.65
N ILE A 128 -11.80 -8.47 13.48
CA ILE A 128 -11.94 -7.02 13.19
C ILE A 128 -11.71 -6.72 11.69
N LEU A 129 -12.71 -6.76 10.81
CA LEU A 129 -12.47 -6.38 9.40
C LEU A 129 -12.01 -4.92 9.31
N GLY A 130 -10.83 -4.67 8.74
CA GLY A 130 -10.21 -3.34 8.64
C GLY A 130 -8.94 -3.18 9.49
N LEU A 131 -8.19 -2.10 9.20
CA LEU A 131 -7.09 -1.65 10.06
C LEU A 131 -7.62 -1.51 11.50
N ASP A 132 -6.84 -1.94 12.49
CA ASP A 132 -7.17 -1.92 13.92
C ASP A 132 -7.30 -0.46 14.40
N TRP A 133 -8.42 0.18 14.07
CA TRP A 133 -8.83 1.47 14.59
C TRP A 133 -9.34 1.21 16.01
N ASP A 134 -8.42 1.13 16.98
CA ASP A 134 -8.77 0.85 18.38
C ASP A 134 -9.98 1.69 18.84
N ASP A 135 -10.95 0.99 19.46
CA ASP A 135 -12.00 1.53 20.31
C ASP A 135 -11.45 1.64 21.74
N GLN A 136 -11.13 2.87 22.18
CA GLN A 136 -11.13 3.25 23.60
C GLN A 136 -11.57 4.69 23.77
#